data_AF-A0A7W7ZCD9-F1
#
_entry.id   AF-A0A7W7ZCD9-F1
#
_cell.length_a   1.000
_cell.length_b   1.000
_cell.length_c   1.000
_cell.angle_alpha   90.00
_cell.angle_beta   90.00
_cell.angle_gamma   90.00
#
_symmetry.space_group_name_H-M   'P 1'
#
loop_
_entity.id
_entity.type
_entity.pdbx_description
1 polymer ?
#
loop_
_entity_poly.entity_id
_entity_poly.type
_entity_poly.pdbx_seq_one_letter_code
_entity_poly.pdbx_strand_id
1 'polypeptide(L)'
;MASVNAAAIRAADTLLRGVGGRQVLLRTPAPAIPNDDGEQLGLSTPQFQDFPITPVIYRRIRPRLPSSVAATQSPAPQYELLISATAVNALIGSQEYNSAAKLFNTACGILIDGVLLNIESANYSELGGAAYLYRLLLRAPQALRT
;
A
#
# COMPACT_ATOMS: atom_id res chain seq x y z
N MET A 1 20.36 -2.47 21.27
CA MET A 1 19.75 -2.03 19.99
C MET A 1 18.43 -2.74 19.69
N ALA A 2 18.31 -4.06 19.82
CA ALA A 2 17.06 -4.80 19.54
C ALA A 2 15.81 -4.31 20.32
N SER A 3 15.96 -3.91 21.59
CA SER A 3 14.85 -3.43 22.43
C SER A 3 14.27 -2.08 21.96
N VAL A 4 15.11 -1.19 21.43
CA VAL A 4 14.71 0.15 20.96
C VAL A 4 13.89 0.04 19.68
N ASN A 5 14.28 -0.83 18.77
CA ASN A 5 13.53 -1.09 17.53
C ASN A 5 12.15 -1.67 17.85
N ALA A 6 12.07 -2.62 18.80
CA ALA A 6 10.80 -3.18 19.26
C ALA A 6 9.90 -2.15 19.97
N ALA A 7 10.49 -1.18 20.67
CA ALA A 7 9.73 -0.08 21.26
C ALA A 7 9.15 0.86 20.20
N ALA A 8 9.93 1.23 19.17
CA ALA A 8 9.47 2.08 18.09
C ALA A 8 8.35 1.43 17.26
N ILE A 9 8.47 0.14 16.95
CA ILE A 9 7.43 -0.62 16.24
C ILE A 9 6.13 -0.64 17.06
N ARG A 10 6.21 -0.93 18.37
CA ARG A 10 5.02 -0.94 19.23
C ARG A 10 4.42 0.45 19.39
N ALA A 11 5.24 1.48 19.53
CA ALA A 11 4.77 2.87 19.62
C ALA A 11 4.04 3.30 18.33
N ALA A 12 4.58 2.96 17.16
CA ALA A 12 3.91 3.25 15.90
C ALA A 12 2.56 2.51 15.80
N ASP A 13 2.52 1.22 16.16
CA ASP A 13 1.28 0.43 16.15
C ASP A 13 0.21 1.00 17.10
N THR A 14 0.59 1.37 18.33
CA THR A 14 -0.33 1.93 19.32
C THR A 14 -0.81 3.32 18.91
N LEU A 15 0.05 4.17 18.35
CA LEU A 15 -0.35 5.49 17.86
C LEU A 15 -1.31 5.38 16.68
N LEU A 16 -1.04 4.49 15.71
CA LEU A 16 -1.95 4.28 14.59
C LEU A 16 -3.31 3.81 15.08
N ARG A 17 -3.38 2.86 16.03
CA ARG A 17 -4.65 2.43 16.63
C ARG A 17 -5.33 3.55 17.42
N GLY A 18 -4.58 4.30 18.22
CA GLY A 18 -5.10 5.35 19.10
C GLY A 18 -5.68 6.56 18.36
N VAL A 19 -5.19 6.86 17.16
CA VAL A 19 -5.68 7.96 16.31
C VAL A 19 -6.86 7.53 15.41
N GLY A 20 -7.36 6.29 15.57
CA GLY A 20 -8.48 5.76 14.77
C GLY A 20 -8.04 4.95 13.57
N GLY A 21 -6.93 4.21 13.70
CA GLY A 21 -6.44 3.31 12.67
C GLY A 21 -7.50 2.30 12.27
N ARG A 22 -7.66 2.10 10.97
CA ARG A 22 -8.66 1.20 10.39
C ARG A 22 -8.03 0.06 9.63
N GLN A 23 -8.87 -0.81 9.09
CA GLN A 23 -8.50 -1.86 8.15
C GLN A 23 -8.71 -1.38 6.72
N VAL A 24 -7.80 -1.76 5.83
CA VAL A 24 -7.93 -1.63 4.36
C VAL A 24 -7.53 -2.95 3.70
N LEU A 25 -7.78 -3.09 2.40
CA LEU A 25 -7.37 -4.29 1.66
C LEU A 25 -6.25 -3.94 0.69
N LEU A 26 -5.16 -4.70 0.70
CA LEU A 26 -4.17 -4.69 -0.37
C LEU A 26 -4.59 -5.69 -1.44
N ARG A 27 -4.78 -5.22 -2.67
CA ARG A 27 -5.10 -6.10 -3.80
C ARG A 27 -3.82 -6.50 -4.52
N THR A 28 -3.62 -7.79 -4.69
CA THR A 28 -2.53 -8.37 -5.50
C THR A 28 -3.11 -9.25 -6.60
N PRO A 29 -2.38 -9.49 -7.70
CA PRO A 29 -2.76 -10.55 -8.63
C PRO A 29 -2.75 -11.89 -7.91
N ALA A 30 -3.75 -12.73 -8.20
CA ALA A 30 -3.73 -14.10 -7.72
C ALA A 30 -2.59 -14.89 -8.40
N PRO A 31 -2.00 -15.89 -7.73
CA PRO A 31 -1.00 -16.74 -8.36
C PRO A 31 -1.62 -17.48 -9.55
N ALA A 32 -0.85 -17.60 -10.64
CA ALA A 32 -1.29 -18.33 -11.83
C ALA A 32 -1.52 -19.80 -11.51
N ILE A 33 -2.54 -20.40 -12.13
CA ILE A 33 -2.85 -21.82 -11.97
C ILE A 33 -1.87 -22.61 -12.86
N PRO A 34 -1.10 -23.57 -12.30
CA PRO A 34 -0.20 -24.39 -13.09
C PRO A 34 -0.96 -25.15 -14.18
N ASN A 35 -0.42 -25.15 -15.41
CA ASN A 35 -0.98 -25.81 -16.60
C ASN A 35 -2.31 -25.24 -17.13
N ASP A 36 -2.64 -23.98 -16.81
CA ASP A 36 -3.71 -23.25 -17.49
C ASP A 36 -3.15 -22.48 -18.71
N ASP A 37 -3.17 -23.14 -19.88
CA ASP A 37 -2.76 -22.52 -21.15
C ASP A 37 -3.62 -21.28 -21.50
N GLY A 38 -4.84 -21.18 -20.98
CA GLY A 38 -5.73 -20.03 -21.15
C GLY A 38 -5.24 -18.79 -20.40
N GLU A 39 -4.67 -18.95 -19.20
CA GLU A 39 -4.02 -17.85 -18.47
C GLU A 39 -2.75 -17.36 -19.17
N GLN A 40 -1.95 -18.27 -19.73
CA GLN A 40 -0.72 -17.90 -20.45
C GLN A 40 -1.00 -17.14 -21.75
N LEU A 41 -2.09 -17.49 -22.44
CA LEU A 41 -2.52 -16.82 -23.66
C LEU A 41 -3.37 -15.56 -23.40
N GLY A 42 -3.59 -15.20 -22.13
CA GLY A 42 -4.42 -14.05 -21.74
C GLY A 42 -5.90 -14.19 -22.09
N LEU A 43 -6.36 -15.42 -22.31
CA LEU A 43 -7.75 -15.76 -22.62
C LEU A 43 -8.61 -15.90 -21.34
N SER A 44 -7.97 -16.18 -20.20
CA SER A 44 -8.61 -16.25 -18.89
C SER A 44 -8.63 -14.89 -18.21
N THR A 45 -9.72 -14.60 -17.47
CA THR A 45 -9.86 -13.35 -16.71
C THR A 45 -8.90 -13.35 -15.52
N PRO A 46 -8.03 -12.33 -15.37
CA PRO A 46 -7.11 -12.25 -14.24
C PRO A 46 -7.85 -12.24 -12.90
N GLN A 47 -7.44 -13.13 -12.00
CA GLN A 47 -7.97 -13.17 -10.65
C GLN A 47 -7.14 -12.28 -9.71
N PHE A 48 -7.78 -11.77 -8.67
CA PHE A 48 -7.16 -10.91 -7.68
C PHE A 48 -7.41 -11.46 -6.28
N GLN A 49 -6.44 -11.24 -5.40
CA GLN A 49 -6.54 -11.56 -3.99
C GLN A 49 -6.47 -10.29 -3.16
N ASP A 50 -7.31 -10.23 -2.13
CA ASP A 50 -7.40 -9.09 -1.21
C ASP A 50 -6.89 -9.49 0.17
N PHE A 51 -5.89 -8.75 0.66
CA PHE A 51 -5.28 -8.98 1.97
C PHE A 51 -5.63 -7.87 2.95
N PRO A 52 -6.20 -8.21 4.12
CA PRO A 52 -6.44 -7.22 5.15
C PRO A 52 -5.14 -6.66 5.73
N ILE A 53 -5.03 -5.33 5.75
CA ILE A 53 -3.94 -4.60 6.42
C ILE A 53 -4.54 -3.73 7.52
N THR A 54 -4.04 -3.91 8.74
CA THR A 54 -4.43 -3.12 9.91
C THR A 54 -3.32 -3.14 10.97
N PRO A 55 -3.03 -2.03 11.69
CA PRO A 55 -3.72 -0.74 11.62
C PRO A 55 -3.15 0.18 10.52
N VAL A 56 -4.02 0.94 9.87
CA VAL A 56 -3.63 1.98 8.91
C VAL A 56 -4.34 3.31 9.14
N ILE A 57 -3.68 4.41 8.79
CA ILE A 57 -4.31 5.74 8.70
C ILE A 57 -4.28 6.18 7.24
N TYR A 58 -5.45 6.55 6.73
CA TYR A 58 -5.62 7.10 5.40
C TYR A 58 -5.99 8.58 5.50
N ARG A 59 -5.27 9.44 4.78
CA ARG A 59 -5.57 10.88 4.75
C ARG A 59 -5.34 11.48 3.37
N ARG A 60 -6.09 12.54 3.05
CA ARG A 60 -5.88 13.33 1.84
C ARG A 60 -4.66 14.24 1.99
N ILE A 61 -3.80 14.28 0.98
CA ILE A 61 -2.68 15.20 0.92
C ILE A 61 -3.17 16.49 0.27
N ARG A 62 -2.82 17.64 0.86
CA ARG A 62 -3.09 18.93 0.21
C ARG A 62 -2.24 19.03 -1.06
N PRO A 63 -2.83 19.36 -2.22
CA PRO A 63 -2.07 19.60 -3.43
C PRO A 63 -0.98 20.62 -3.14
N ARG A 64 0.26 20.32 -3.51
CA ARG A 64 1.31 21.35 -3.54
C ARG A 64 0.93 22.34 -4.63
N LEU A 65 1.03 23.64 -4.33
CA LEU A 65 0.81 24.69 -5.33
C LEU A 65 1.71 24.36 -6.54
N PRO A 66 1.17 24.29 -7.77
CA PRO A 66 1.98 23.93 -8.92
C PRO A 66 3.12 24.93 -9.05
N SER A 67 4.37 24.45 -8.97
CA SER A 67 5.49 25.24 -9.46
C SER A 67 5.24 25.47 -10.95
N SER A 68 5.37 26.72 -11.36
CA SER A 68 5.02 27.27 -12.67
C SER A 68 5.15 26.31 -13.86
N VAL A 69 4.21 26.46 -14.81
CA VAL A 69 4.17 25.99 -16.22
C VAL A 69 3.27 24.77 -16.55
N ALA A 70 2.77 23.97 -15.60
CA ALA A 70 1.88 22.82 -15.90
C ALA A 70 0.41 22.97 -15.43
N ALA A 71 -0.17 24.17 -15.53
CA ALA A 71 -1.47 24.53 -14.95
C ALA A 71 -2.71 24.23 -15.84
N THR A 72 -2.70 23.19 -16.67
CA THR A 72 -3.85 22.85 -17.53
C THR A 72 -4.73 21.71 -17.01
N GLN A 73 -4.36 21.05 -15.89
CA GLN A 73 -5.18 20.02 -15.26
C GLN A 73 -5.11 20.15 -13.74
N SER A 74 -6.26 20.14 -13.06
CA SER A 74 -6.27 19.96 -11.60
C SER A 74 -5.63 18.61 -11.30
N PRO A 75 -4.54 18.54 -10.52
CA PRO A 75 -3.90 17.27 -10.20
C PRO A 75 -4.90 16.37 -9.48
N ALA A 76 -4.99 15.11 -9.90
CA ALA A 76 -5.83 14.12 -9.26
C ALA A 76 -5.56 14.11 -7.74
N PRO A 77 -6.59 13.91 -6.90
CA PRO A 77 -6.40 13.92 -5.46
C PRO A 77 -5.39 12.85 -5.06
N GLN A 78 -4.36 13.28 -4.33
CA GLN A 78 -3.35 12.42 -3.73
C GLN A 78 -3.73 12.12 -2.28
N TYR A 79 -3.42 10.91 -1.86
CA TYR A 79 -3.67 10.44 -0.52
C TYR A 79 -2.41 9.79 0.05
N GLU A 80 -2.34 9.76 1.37
CA GLU A 80 -1.28 9.11 2.11
C GLU A 80 -1.88 7.99 2.94
N LEU A 81 -1.23 6.83 2.89
CA LEU A 81 -1.55 5.70 3.75
C LEU A 81 -0.35 5.41 4.65
N LEU A 82 -0.56 5.54 5.95
CA LEU A 82 0.42 5.17 6.98
C LEU A 82 0.08 3.77 7.49
N ILE A 83 1.06 2.88 7.49
CA ILE A 83 0.90 1.46 7.82
C ILE A 83 1.93 1.08 8.89
N SER A 84 1.48 0.40 9.94
CA SER A 84 2.38 -0.15 10.95
C SER A 84 3.32 -1.19 10.35
N ALA A 85 4.59 -1.21 10.77
CA ALA A 85 5.51 -2.26 10.34
C ALA A 85 5.06 -3.67 10.77
N THR A 86 4.33 -3.80 11.89
CA THR A 86 3.75 -5.09 12.32
C THR A 86 2.79 -5.65 11.27
N ALA A 87 1.93 -4.80 10.70
CA ALA A 87 0.94 -5.17 9.69
C ALA A 87 1.61 -5.62 8.40
N VAL A 88 2.65 -4.90 7.97
CA VAL A 88 3.43 -5.25 6.77
C VAL A 88 4.20 -6.54 6.97
N ASN A 89 4.85 -6.73 8.12
CA ASN A 89 5.61 -7.95 8.41
C ASN A 89 4.72 -9.20 8.49
N ALA A 90 3.51 -9.08 9.06
CA ALA A 90 2.54 -10.16 9.08
C ALA A 90 2.14 -10.57 7.65
N LEU A 91 1.95 -9.60 6.77
CA LEU A 91 1.58 -9.85 5.37
C LEU A 91 2.72 -10.49 4.58
N ILE A 92 3.93 -9.94 4.70
CA ILE A 92 5.15 -10.49 4.06
C ILE A 92 5.37 -11.94 4.48
N GLY A 93 5.26 -12.24 5.78
CA GLY A 93 5.43 -13.59 6.30
C GLY A 93 4.36 -14.56 5.81
N SER A 94 3.13 -14.10 5.59
CA SER A 94 2.03 -14.96 5.10
C SER A 94 2.04 -15.24 3.61
N GLN A 95 2.72 -14.40 2.81
CA GLN A 95 2.68 -14.43 1.34
C GLN A 95 4.06 -14.74 0.72
N GLU A 96 5.02 -15.19 1.53
CA GLU A 96 6.37 -15.53 1.10
C GLU A 96 7.09 -14.41 0.31
N TYR A 97 6.73 -13.15 0.57
CA TYR A 97 7.46 -12.03 -0.02
C TYR A 97 8.81 -11.89 0.68
N ASN A 98 9.86 -11.64 -0.08
CA ASN A 98 11.20 -11.42 0.49
C ASN A 98 11.40 -10.00 1.04
N SER A 99 10.51 -9.06 0.70
CA SER A 99 10.59 -7.67 1.18
C SER A 99 9.26 -6.91 1.01
N ALA A 100 9.09 -5.86 1.82
CA ALA A 100 7.97 -4.92 1.70
C ALA A 100 7.94 -4.20 0.35
N ALA A 101 9.12 -3.86 -0.19
CA ALA A 101 9.25 -3.22 -1.49
C ALA A 101 8.69 -4.12 -2.60
N LYS A 102 9.01 -5.43 -2.56
CA LYS A 102 8.48 -6.39 -3.53
C LYS A 102 6.96 -6.50 -3.43
N LEU A 103 6.43 -6.65 -2.21
CA LEU A 103 4.98 -6.69 -1.95
C LEU A 103 4.25 -5.49 -2.58
N PHE A 104 4.68 -4.26 -2.28
CA PHE A 104 4.01 -3.06 -2.77
C PHE A 104 4.20 -2.83 -4.27
N ASN A 105 5.34 -3.24 -4.84
CA ASN A 105 5.56 -3.15 -6.29
C ASN A 105 4.73 -4.16 -7.08
N THR A 106 4.41 -5.32 -6.49
CA THR A 106 3.55 -6.33 -7.13
C THR A 106 2.06 -6.12 -6.90
N ALA A 107 1.70 -5.24 -5.95
CA ALA A 107 0.31 -4.97 -5.64
C ALA A 107 -0.35 -4.15 -6.74
N CYS A 108 -1.61 -4.48 -7.05
CA CYS A 108 -2.43 -3.68 -7.96
C CYS A 108 -2.83 -2.35 -7.31
N GLY A 109 -3.00 -2.32 -6.00
CA GLY A 109 -3.34 -1.11 -5.25
C GLY A 109 -3.90 -1.38 -3.86
N ILE A 110 -4.40 -0.33 -3.23
CA ILE A 110 -5.10 -0.39 -1.93
C ILE A 110 -6.58 -0.12 -2.17
N LEU A 111 -7.43 -1.05 -1.73
CA LEU A 111 -8.87 -0.88 -1.67
C LEU A 111 -9.28 -0.20 -0.37
N ILE A 112 -9.94 0.92 -0.55
CA ILE A 112 -10.44 1.76 0.52
C ILE A 112 -11.90 2.05 0.22
N ASP A 113 -12.81 1.60 1.11
CA ASP A 113 -14.24 1.85 0.98
C ASP A 113 -14.80 1.43 -0.40
N GLY A 114 -14.28 0.33 -0.96
CA GLY A 114 -14.63 -0.21 -2.28
C GLY A 114 -13.92 0.43 -3.47
N VAL A 115 -13.09 1.47 -3.24
CA VAL A 115 -12.34 2.16 -4.30
C VAL A 115 -10.90 1.67 -4.34
N LEU A 116 -10.44 1.19 -5.50
CA LEU A 116 -9.05 0.79 -5.72
C LEU A 116 -8.19 2.02 -6.02
N LEU A 117 -7.24 2.32 -5.13
CA LEU A 117 -6.27 3.39 -5.26
C LEU A 117 -4.92 2.84 -5.69
N ASN A 118 -4.28 3.51 -6.65
CA ASN A 118 -2.98 3.11 -7.18
C ASN A 118 -1.86 3.55 -6.22
N ILE A 119 -0.89 2.67 -5.97
CA ILE A 119 0.31 2.98 -5.19
C ILE A 119 1.30 3.71 -6.11
N GLU A 120 1.60 4.98 -5.82
CA GLU A 120 2.57 5.77 -6.59
C GLU A 120 3.99 5.63 -6.04
N SER A 121 4.10 5.47 -4.73
CA SER A 121 5.38 5.24 -4.06
C SER A 121 5.16 4.61 -2.70
N ALA A 122 6.16 3.84 -2.26
CA ALA A 122 6.23 3.25 -0.95
C ALA A 122 7.53 3.68 -0.27
N ASN A 123 7.41 4.40 0.84
CA ASN A 123 8.54 4.81 1.68
C ASN A 123 8.38 4.22 3.08
N TYR A 124 9.43 4.29 3.89
CA TYR A 124 9.38 3.85 5.28
C TYR A 124 10.19 4.78 6.17
N SER A 125 9.86 4.77 7.46
CA SER A 125 10.66 5.37 8.53
C SER A 125 11.27 4.25 9.35
N GLU A 126 12.56 4.39 9.63
CA GLU A 126 13.34 3.39 10.35
C GLU A 126 14.00 3.95 11.60
N LEU A 127 14.27 3.05 12.54
CA LEU A 127 15.09 3.31 13.71
C LEU A 127 16.06 2.14 13.85
N GLY A 128 17.36 2.43 13.91
CA GLY A 128 18.39 1.41 14.03
C GLY A 128 18.34 0.34 12.93
N GLY A 129 18.05 0.76 11.68
CA GLY A 129 17.97 -0.11 10.50
C GLY A 129 16.70 -0.97 10.39
N ALA A 130 15.72 -0.80 11.30
CA ALA A 130 14.44 -1.49 11.24
C ALA A 130 13.31 -0.51 10.94
N ALA A 131 12.53 -0.80 9.89
CA ALA A 131 11.32 -0.06 9.59
C ALA A 131 10.30 -0.20 10.73
N TYR A 132 9.73 0.92 11.18
CA TYR A 132 8.65 0.93 12.17
C TYR A 132 7.33 1.46 11.60
N LEU A 133 7.38 2.21 10.48
CA LEU A 133 6.23 2.78 9.81
C LEU A 133 6.45 2.81 8.30
N TYR A 134 5.47 2.36 7.52
CA TYR A 134 5.44 2.50 6.08
C TYR A 134 4.49 3.64 5.68
N ARG A 135 4.84 4.34 4.61
CA ARG A 135 4.08 5.45 4.04
C ARG A 135 3.91 5.21 2.54
N LEU A 136 2.67 4.97 2.13
CA LEU A 136 2.32 4.88 0.71
C LEU A 136 1.73 6.20 0.24
N LEU A 137 2.18 6.68 -0.92
CA LEU A 137 1.44 7.69 -1.66
C LEU A 137 0.48 6.99 -2.60
N LEU A 138 -0.79 7.36 -2.51
CA LEU A 138 -1.87 6.78 -3.28
C LEU A 138 -2.50 7.83 -4.19
N ARG A 139 -2.96 7.40 -5.36
CA ARG A 139 -3.74 8.25 -6.28
C ARG A 139 -5.04 7.57 -6.63
N ALA A 140 -6.09 8.39 -6.78
CA ALA A 140 -7.35 7.93 -7.33
C ALA A 140 -7.15 7.30 -8.72
N PRO A 141 -7.94 6.27 -9.08
CA PRO A 141 -7.84 5.64 -10.39
C PRO A 141 -8.04 6.69 -11.48
N GLN A 142 -7.16 6.69 -12.47
CA GLN A 142 -7.33 7.55 -13.64
C GLN A 142 -8.49 6.99 -14.46
N ALA A 143 -9.49 7.81 -14.75
CA ALA A 143 -10.52 7.42 -15.71
C ALA A 143 -9.84 7.14 -17.05
N LEU A 144 -9.92 5.89 -17.51
CA LEU A 144 -9.60 5.55 -18.90
C LEU A 144 -10.55 6.36 -19.79
N ARG A 145 -10.00 7.34 -20.49
CA ARG A 145 -10.74 8.03 -21.56
C ARG A 145 -10.83 7.05 -22.72
N THR A 146 -11.97 6.38 -22.83
CA THR A 146 -12.39 5.63 -24.02
C THR A 146 -12.80 6.58 -25.13
#